data_AF-A0A0Q7TQV5-F1
#
_entry.id   AF-A0A0Q7TQV5-F1
#
_cell.length_a   1.000
_cell.length_b   1.000
_cell.length_c   1.000
_cell.angle_alpha   90.00
_cell.angle_beta   90.00
_cell.angle_gamma   90.00
#
_symmetry.space_group_name_H-M   'P 1'
#
loop_
_entity.id
_entity.type
_entity.pdbx_description
1 polymer ?
#
loop_
_entity_poly.entity_id
_entity_poly.type
_entity_poly.pdbx_seq_one_letter_code
_entity_poly.pdbx_strand_id
1 'polypeptide(L)'
;MVAPRMRTVPVAIYGHRWCGITQLIRRALDRAGIGYDYVDLDEHPSVYSRLEALTSGRLRTPVVHIDGEWLMEPSLRQVQAVLARHGVRL
;
A
#
# COMPACT_ATOMS: atom_id res chain seq x y z
N MET A 1 -12.26 -4.79 -32.38
CA MET A 1 -12.92 -4.53 -31.10
C MET A 1 -11.85 -4.44 -30.03
N VAL A 2 -11.54 -3.24 -29.55
CA VAL A 2 -10.60 -3.07 -28.42
C VAL A 2 -11.45 -3.22 -27.15
N ALA A 3 -11.20 -4.27 -26.37
CA ALA A 3 -11.83 -4.43 -25.06
C ALA A 3 -11.51 -3.19 -24.21
N PRO A 4 -12.48 -2.63 -23.46
CA PRO A 4 -12.19 -1.52 -22.56
C PRO A 4 -11.10 -1.98 -21.59
N ARG A 5 -9.96 -1.27 -21.57
CA ARG A 5 -8.93 -1.48 -20.57
C ARG A 5 -9.55 -1.11 -19.22
N MET A 6 -9.90 -2.11 -18.41
CA MET A 6 -10.24 -1.87 -17.01
C MET A 6 -9.05 -1.12 -16.41
N ARG A 7 -9.29 0.11 -15.94
CA ARG A 7 -8.27 0.89 -15.24
C ARG A 7 -8.06 0.24 -13.89
N THR A 8 -6.98 -0.51 -13.74
CA THR A 8 -6.51 -1.01 -12.45
C THR A 8 -5.78 0.13 -11.73
N VAL A 9 -6.12 0.38 -10.48
CA VAL A 9 -5.41 1.33 -9.62
C VAL A 9 -4.21 0.60 -9.02
N PRO A 10 -2.96 0.98 -9.36
CA PRO A 10 -1.79 0.30 -8.82
C PRO A 10 -1.66 0.62 -7.33
N VAL A 11 -1.58 -0.43 -6.51
CA VAL A 11 -1.40 -0.34 -5.05
C VAL A 11 -0.12 -1.09 -4.68
N ALA A 12 0.77 -0.45 -3.93
CA ALA A 12 1.94 -1.09 -3.36
C ALA A 12 1.95 -0.92 -1.83
N ILE A 13 2.20 -2.00 -1.10
CA ILE A 13 2.31 -2.02 0.35
C ILE A 13 3.74 -2.38 0.72
N TYR A 14 4.41 -1.48 1.43
CA TYR A 14 5.73 -1.69 2.01
C TYR A 14 5.57 -1.92 3.51
N GLY A 15 5.96 -3.07 4.01
CA GLY A 15 5.87 -3.34 5.43
C GLY A 15 6.43 -4.68 5.83
N HIS A 16 6.39 -4.96 7.13
CA HIS A 16 6.90 -6.22 7.68
C HIS A 16 5.78 -7.25 7.87
N ARG A 17 6.12 -8.54 7.78
CA ARG A 17 5.17 -9.64 7.99
C ARG A 17 4.62 -9.69 9.42
N TRP A 18 5.43 -9.29 10.40
CA TRP A 18 5.06 -9.26 11.82
C TRP A 18 4.23 -8.02 12.21
N CYS A 19 4.05 -7.04 11.31
CA CYS A 19 3.28 -5.83 11.59
C CYS A 19 1.77 -6.07 11.43
N GLY A 20 1.01 -5.98 12.53
CA GLY A 20 -0.43 -6.23 12.55
C GLY A 20 -1.25 -5.34 11.61
N ILE A 21 -0.94 -4.04 11.52
CA ILE A 21 -1.64 -3.11 10.61
C ILE A 21 -1.33 -3.42 9.15
N THR A 22 -0.08 -3.77 8.82
CA THR A 22 0.28 -4.22 7.46
C THR A 22 -0.55 -5.42 7.05
N GLN A 23 -0.68 -6.42 7.94
CA GLN A 23 -1.51 -7.60 7.69
C GLN A 23 -3.00 -7.26 7.58
N LEU A 24 -3.49 -6.32 8.39
CA LEU A 24 -4.89 -5.86 8.33
C LEU A 24 -5.22 -5.25 6.97
N ILE A 25 -4.38 -4.35 6.45
CA ILE A 25 -4.60 -3.70 5.16
C ILE A 25 -4.55 -4.71 4.02
N ARG A 26 -3.53 -5.59 4.00
CA ARG A 26 -3.41 -6.68 3.02
C ARG A 26 -4.67 -7.54 2.95
N ARG A 27 -5.12 -8.05 4.10
CA ARG A 27 -6.34 -8.86 4.19
C ARG A 27 -7.62 -8.11 3.79
N ALA A 28 -7.66 -6.79 3.94
CA ALA A 28 -8.78 -5.99 3.46
C ALA A 28 -8.78 -5.92 1.93
N LEU A 29 -7.63 -5.65 1.31
CA LEU A 29 -7.49 -5.64 -0.15
C LEU A 29 -7.77 -7.02 -0.75
N ASP A 30 -7.24 -8.10 -0.15
CA ASP A 30 -7.47 -9.47 -0.59
C ASP A 30 -8.98 -9.81 -0.60
N ARG A 31 -9.71 -9.44 0.47
CA ARG A 31 -11.16 -9.68 0.57
C ARG A 31 -11.98 -8.88 -0.44
N ALA A 32 -11.50 -7.70 -0.83
CA ALA A 32 -12.13 -6.87 -1.85
C ALA A 32 -11.72 -7.25 -3.28
N GLY A 33 -10.83 -8.23 -3.46
CA GLY A 33 -10.30 -8.62 -4.77
C GLY A 33 -9.45 -7.53 -5.42
N ILE A 34 -8.87 -6.63 -4.63
CA ILE A 34 -8.01 -5.55 -5.11
C ILE A 34 -6.57 -6.06 -5.12
N GLY A 35 -5.98 -6.15 -6.32
CA GLY A 35 -4.57 -6.50 -6.47
C GLY A 35 -3.64 -5.44 -5.88
N TYR A 36 -2.56 -5.88 -5.25
CA TYR A 36 -1.49 -5.02 -4.76
C TYR A 36 -0.14 -5.73 -4.84
N ASP A 37 0.92 -4.94 -4.98
CA ASP A 37 2.29 -5.41 -4.80
C ASP A 37 2.65 -5.31 -3.31
N TYR A 38 3.18 -6.40 -2.74
CA TYR A 38 3.70 -6.39 -1.38
C TYR A 38 5.21 -6.47 -1.39
N VAL A 39 5.85 -5.51 -0.72
CA VAL A 39 7.30 -5.46 -0.54
C VAL A 39 7.60 -5.68 0.94
N ASP A 40 8.25 -6.80 1.24
CA ASP A 40 8.71 -7.10 2.59
C ASP A 40 10.01 -6.34 2.90
N LEU A 41 9.95 -5.43 3.85
CA LEU A 41 11.10 -4.60 4.19
C LEU A 41 12.21 -5.38 4.92
N ASP A 42 11.89 -6.53 5.53
CA ASP A 42 12.91 -7.42 6.12
C ASP A 42 13.78 -8.06 5.03
N GLU A 43 13.20 -8.32 3.85
CA GLU A 43 13.90 -8.93 2.70
C GLU A 43 14.55 -7.88 1.77
N HIS A 44 14.15 -6.61 1.90
CA HIS A 44 14.57 -5.51 1.04
C HIS A 44 15.14 -4.31 1.82
N PRO A 45 16.31 -4.46 2.48
CA PRO A 45 16.88 -3.41 3.34
C PRO A 45 17.21 -2.12 2.58
N SER A 46 17.56 -2.19 1.29
CA SER A 46 17.79 -1.00 0.47
C SER A 46 16.52 -0.17 0.24
N VAL A 47 15.36 -0.81 0.18
CA VAL A 47 14.05 -0.14 0.10
C VAL A 47 13.71 0.50 1.44
N TYR A 48 13.95 -0.21 2.54
CA TYR A 48 13.80 0.32 3.90
C TYR A 48 14.60 1.61 4.08
N SER A 49 15.91 1.60 3.79
CA SER A 49 16.77 2.79 3.95
C SER A 49 16.30 3.98 3.12
N ARG A 50 15.76 3.75 1.92
CA ARG A 50 15.20 4.82 1.09
C ARG A 50 13.94 5.42 1.71
N LEU A 51 13.02 4.58 2.21
CA LEU A 51 11.80 5.05 2.88
C LEU A 51 12.09 5.72 4.24
N GLU A 52 13.11 5.25 4.94
CA GLU A 52 13.60 5.85 6.17
C GLU A 52 14.17 7.26 5.94
N ALA A 53 14.94 7.45 4.86
CA ALA A 53 15.42 8.77 4.46
C ALA A 53 14.28 9.76 4.16
N LEU A 54 13.17 9.28 3.59
CA LEU A 54 11.98 10.10 3.31
C LEU A 54 11.18 10.46 4.57
N THR A 55 11.36 9.72 5.66
CA THR A 55 10.65 9.90 6.93
C THR A 55 11.54 10.47 8.02
N SER A 56 12.68 11.06 7.65
CA SER A 56 13.66 11.63 8.59
C SER A 56 14.06 10.64 9.69
N GLY A 57 14.22 9.36 9.36
CA GLY A 57 14.63 8.32 10.32
C GLY A 57 13.51 7.76 11.19
N ARG A 58 12.24 8.09 10.91
CA ARG A 58 11.08 7.66 11.73
C ARG A 58 10.13 6.76 10.95
N LEU A 59 10.69 5.87 10.14
CA LEU A 59 9.87 4.97 9.34
C LEU A 59 9.05 4.04 10.23
N ARG A 60 7.74 4.09 10.06
CA ARG A 60 6.81 3.16 10.67
C ARG A 60 6.00 2.49 9.58
N THR A 61 5.83 1.17 9.71
CA THR A 61 5.09 0.38 8.74
C THR A 61 3.62 0.28 9.12
N PRO A 62 2.71 0.27 8.13
CA PRO A 62 2.98 0.18 6.69
C PRO A 62 3.26 1.55 6.05
N VAL A 63 3.94 1.52 4.90
CA VAL A 63 3.88 2.59 3.91
C VAL A 63 3.08 2.07 2.72
N VAL A 64 2.12 2.85 2.24
CA VAL A 64 1.25 2.45 1.13
C VAL A 64 1.35 3.48 0.02
N HIS A 65 1.49 3.01 -1.21
CA HIS A 65 1.46 3.85 -2.41
C HIS A 65 0.26 3.48 -3.26
N ILE A 66 -0.58 4.46 -3.61
CA ILE A 66 -1.80 4.27 -4.39
C ILE A 66 -1.79 5.26 -5.54
N ASP A 67 -1.56 4.77 -6.77
CA ASP A 67 -1.67 5.57 -8.00
C ASP A 67 -1.01 6.96 -7.95
N GLY A 68 0.19 7.03 -7.37
CA GLY A 68 0.99 8.25 -7.22
C GLY A 68 0.93 8.92 -5.84
N GLU A 69 -0.01 8.52 -4.97
CA GLU A 69 -0.17 9.07 -3.62
C GLU A 69 0.55 8.18 -2.58
N TRP A 70 1.47 8.78 -1.81
CA TRP A 70 2.19 8.10 -0.72
C TRP A 70 1.49 8.33 0.62
N LEU A 71 1.22 7.24 1.32
CA LEU A 71 0.64 7.21 2.65
C LEU A 71 1.65 6.62 3.64
N MET A 72 2.13 7.45 4.56
CA MET A 72 3.06 7.04 5.62
C MET A 72 2.27 6.67 6.87
N GLU A 73 2.47 5.45 7.40
CA GLU A 73 1.74 4.90 8.54
C GLU A 73 0.19 5.07 8.45
N PRO A 74 -0.47 4.69 7.34
CA PRO A 74 -1.90 4.88 7.25
C PRO A 74 -2.67 3.87 8.10
N SER A 75 -3.80 4.33 8.62
CA SER A 75 -4.89 3.46 9.05
C SER A 75 -5.61 2.85 7.85
N LEU A 76 -6.35 1.75 8.08
CA LEU A 76 -7.21 1.15 7.05
C LEU A 76 -8.23 2.17 6.48
N ARG A 77 -8.77 3.06 7.31
CA ARG A 77 -9.75 4.08 6.87
C ARG A 77 -9.12 5.10 5.92
N GLN A 78 -7.86 5.46 6.11
CA GLN A 78 -7.16 6.35 5.18
C GLN A 78 -6.94 5.67 3.82
N VAL A 79 -6.53 4.40 3.82
CA VAL A 79 -6.42 3.62 2.57
C VAL A 79 -7.76 3.54 1.85
N GLN A 80 -8.86 3.26 2.56
CA GLN A 80 -10.21 3.26 2.00
C GLN A 80 -10.58 4.59 1.36
N ALA A 81 -10.31 5.70 2.04
CA ALA A 81 -10.62 7.04 1.55
C ALA A 81 -9.86 7.38 0.26
N VAL A 82 -8.58 7.01 0.18
CA VAL A 82 -7.79 7.22 -1.04
C VAL A 82 -8.28 6.32 -2.17
N LEU A 83 -8.47 5.02 -1.95
CA LEU A 83 -9.03 4.12 -2.96
C LEU A 83 -10.36 4.64 -3.53
N ALA A 84 -11.24 5.16 -2.66
CA ALA A 84 -12.52 5.74 -3.06
C ALA A 84 -12.35 6.97 -3.97
N ARG A 85 -11.34 7.82 -3.72
CA ARG A 85 -10.98 8.97 -4.59
C ARG A 85 -10.52 8.51 -5.97
N HIS A 86 -9.91 7.32 -6.07
CA HIS A 86 -9.53 6.69 -7.35
C HIS A 86 -10.64 5.81 -7.96
N GLY A 87 -11.85 5.80 -7.39
CA GLY A 87 -13.00 5.07 -7.91
C GLY A 87 -13.02 3.58 -7.55
N VAL A 88 -12.18 3.14 -6.61
CA VAL A 88 -12.12 1.75 -6.12
C VAL A 88 -12.79 1.69 -4.75
N ARG A 89 -13.72 0.74 -4.55
CA ARG A 89 -14.37 0.52 -3.25
C ARG A 89 -13.72 -0.65 -2.53
N LEU A 90 -13.32 -0.40 -1.28
CA LEU A 90 -12.79 -1.37 -0.32
C LEU A 90 -13.84 -1.66 0.76
#